data_AF-A0A3N5UVD2-F1
#
_entry.id   AF-A0A3N5UVD2-F1
#
_cell.length_a   1.000
_cell.length_b   1.000
_cell.length_c   1.000
_cell.angle_alpha   90.00
_cell.angle_beta   90.00
_cell.angle_gamma   90.00
#
_symmetry.space_group_name_H-M   'P 1'
#
loop_
_entity.id
_entity.type
_entity.pdbx_description
1 polymer ?
#
loop_
_entity_poly.entity_id
_entity_poly.type
_entity_poly.pdbx_seq_one_letter_code
_entity_poly.pdbx_strand_id
1 'polypeptide(L)'
;MSLFNLFKKSPKREPARDDPFGSPELQKRRHAAAMEFLSILQANFFSPDGKVHAGTALAAAAWLAGTSLYRSLNYKHEPAPGTVVLSKEVNEEGSKLLNLFMYYCQRNGIALKPDQLVLKTPDEHRPQMEILQVQEKFQDQYNAIMKKHGLDYLDGAKAGIIVCSIIFQYQCTRARDIDPTIAAGIVSMGIVTGAKTTPPPLKSESSATPVSGDQGQNNQFADILRSIAQNSIDGSGARLVLGEGMTPMQEALSQGGKYILVHPEVVNQLKQNNIDPFLVYEAAMRIEITSKIPQIDFIGANVDELLQAWSGKPEEQAPIHVRQALWLQKNAGGLGYEKSGNSWKLKQ
;
A
#
# COMPACT_ATOMS: atom_id res chain seq x y z
N MET A 1 -35.12 -3.70 50.10
CA MET A 1 -33.79 -3.99 49.52
C MET A 1 -33.18 -2.68 49.04
N SER A 2 -31.99 -2.31 49.51
CA SER A 2 -31.39 -0.98 49.34
C SER A 2 -30.58 -0.86 48.03
N LEU A 3 -30.73 0.29 47.34
CA LEU A 3 -30.05 0.71 46.11
C LEU A 3 -28.51 0.88 46.23
N PHE A 4 -27.94 0.68 47.42
CA PHE A 4 -26.51 0.87 47.72
C PHE A 4 -25.59 -0.30 47.32
N ASN A 5 -26.12 -1.40 46.78
CA ASN A 5 -25.32 -2.58 46.40
C ASN A 5 -24.90 -2.64 44.91
N LEU A 6 -25.21 -1.61 44.10
CA LEU A 6 -24.88 -1.58 42.67
C LEU A 6 -23.46 -1.04 42.34
N PHE A 7 -22.65 -0.66 43.34
CA PHE A 7 -21.29 -0.13 43.15
C PHE A 7 -20.21 -0.95 43.85
N LYS A 8 -20.20 -2.28 43.68
CA LYS A 8 -19.05 -3.10 44.06
C LYS A 8 -18.10 -3.30 42.87
N LYS A 9 -17.00 -2.54 42.94
CA LYS A 9 -15.68 -2.73 42.28
C LYS A 9 -15.73 -3.22 40.83
N SER A 10 -15.62 -2.27 39.90
CA SER A 10 -15.13 -2.54 38.55
C SER A 10 -13.80 -3.29 38.62
N PRO A 11 -13.59 -4.33 37.80
CA PRO A 11 -12.30 -5.00 37.74
C PRO A 11 -11.22 -3.99 37.33
N LYS A 12 -10.04 -4.13 37.94
CA LYS A 12 -8.84 -3.33 37.62
C LYS A 12 -8.68 -3.28 36.10
N ARG A 13 -8.66 -2.06 35.54
CA ARG A 13 -8.28 -1.81 34.14
C ARG A 13 -6.96 -2.52 33.87
N GLU A 14 -7.00 -3.50 32.98
CA GLU A 14 -5.83 -3.96 32.25
C GLU A 14 -5.12 -2.74 31.61
N PRO A 15 -3.78 -2.78 31.46
CA PRO A 15 -3.06 -1.70 30.79
C PRO A 15 -3.69 -1.46 29.40
N ALA A 16 -3.90 -0.18 29.09
CA ALA A 16 -4.62 0.26 27.90
C ALA A 16 -4.05 -0.44 26.64
N ARG A 17 -4.89 -1.23 25.97
CA ARG A 17 -4.71 -1.51 24.55
C ARG A 17 -4.64 -0.15 23.86
N ASP A 18 -3.65 0.06 23.00
CA ASP A 18 -3.54 1.26 22.16
C ASP A 18 -4.90 1.51 21.50
N ASP A 19 -5.62 2.53 21.97
CA ASP A 19 -6.87 2.96 21.35
C ASP A 19 -6.49 3.56 19.99
N PRO A 20 -6.84 2.90 18.86
CA PRO A 20 -6.45 3.38 17.53
C PRO A 20 -6.99 4.79 17.25
N PHE A 21 -8.02 5.22 17.99
CA PHE A 21 -8.65 6.52 17.86
C PHE A 21 -8.01 7.59 18.76
N GLY A 22 -7.27 7.21 19.81
CA GLY A 22 -6.70 8.14 20.79
C GLY A 22 -7.77 8.89 21.60
N SER A 23 -7.34 9.94 22.31
CA SER A 23 -8.24 10.68 23.21
C SER A 23 -9.44 11.32 22.47
N PRO A 24 -10.61 11.49 23.13
CA PRO A 24 -11.76 12.18 22.54
C PRO A 24 -11.42 13.58 22.00
N GLU A 25 -10.51 14.30 22.65
CA GLU A 25 -10.08 15.62 22.21
C GLU A 25 -9.24 15.56 20.92
N LEU A 26 -8.37 14.55 20.80
CA LEU A 26 -7.64 14.30 19.56
C LEU A 26 -8.58 13.93 18.41
N GLN A 27 -9.59 13.11 18.67
CA GLN A 27 -10.61 12.78 17.66
C GLN A 27 -11.39 14.00 17.19
N LYS A 28 -11.77 14.91 18.11
CA LYS A 28 -12.41 16.19 17.75
C LYS A 28 -11.52 17.04 16.85
N ARG A 29 -10.23 17.17 17.18
CA ARG A 29 -9.26 17.93 16.36
C ARG A 29 -9.08 17.33 14.97
N ARG A 30 -8.93 16.00 14.86
CA ARG A 30 -8.88 15.30 13.56
C ARG A 30 -10.14 15.53 12.74
N HIS A 31 -11.32 15.44 13.36
CA HIS A 31 -12.59 15.69 12.66
C HIS A 31 -12.72 17.15 12.23
N ALA A 32 -12.35 18.12 13.07
CA ALA A 32 -12.38 19.54 12.72
C ALA A 32 -11.46 19.86 11.54
N ALA A 33 -10.23 19.33 11.55
CA ALA A 33 -9.29 19.46 10.44
C ALA A 33 -9.83 18.80 9.16
N ALA A 34 -10.45 17.62 9.26
CA ALA A 34 -11.07 16.93 8.14
C ALA A 34 -12.21 17.76 7.51
N MET A 35 -13.08 18.36 8.32
CA MET A 35 -14.18 19.21 7.82
C MET A 35 -13.65 20.49 7.16
N GLU A 36 -12.62 21.11 7.73
CA GLU A 36 -11.98 22.29 7.12
C GLU A 36 -11.37 21.93 5.76
N PHE A 37 -10.64 20.81 5.66
CA PHE A 37 -10.06 20.39 4.39
C PHE A 37 -11.11 19.92 3.36
N LEU A 38 -12.20 19.29 3.81
CA LEU A 38 -13.30 18.90 2.94
C LEU A 38 -13.89 20.11 2.20
N SER A 39 -13.95 21.28 2.84
CA SER A 39 -14.42 22.53 2.20
C SER A 39 -13.53 22.97 1.03
N ILE A 40 -12.21 22.72 1.13
CA ILE A 40 -11.24 23.00 0.06
C ILE A 40 -11.44 22.04 -1.12
N LEU A 41 -11.59 20.75 -0.82
CA LEU A 41 -11.91 19.75 -1.85
C LEU A 41 -13.25 20.09 -2.51
N GLN A 42 -14.23 20.54 -1.73
CA GLN A 42 -15.52 21.00 -2.22
C GLN A 42 -15.38 22.13 -3.24
N ALA A 43 -14.68 23.20 -2.89
CA ALA A 43 -14.46 24.32 -3.80
C ALA A 43 -13.69 23.98 -5.07
N ASN A 44 -12.88 22.90 -5.07
CA ASN A 44 -12.00 22.55 -6.18
C ASN A 44 -12.50 21.40 -7.07
N PHE A 45 -13.28 20.49 -6.52
CA PHE A 45 -13.76 19.30 -7.22
C PHE A 45 -15.25 19.34 -7.53
N PHE A 46 -16.02 20.20 -6.85
CA PHE A 46 -17.47 20.26 -6.98
C PHE A 46 -17.83 21.49 -7.82
N SER A 47 -18.05 21.25 -9.11
CA SER A 47 -18.52 22.27 -10.06
C SER A 47 -19.92 22.81 -9.67
N PRO A 48 -20.36 23.97 -10.19
CA PRO A 48 -21.70 24.54 -9.94
C PRO A 48 -22.87 23.62 -10.34
N ASP A 49 -22.62 22.71 -11.28
CA ASP A 49 -23.48 21.63 -11.78
C ASP A 49 -23.44 20.35 -10.91
N GLY A 50 -22.64 20.36 -9.84
CA GLY A 50 -22.72 19.43 -8.71
C GLY A 50 -22.17 18.02 -8.94
N LYS A 51 -21.66 17.69 -10.13
CA LYS A 51 -21.10 16.36 -10.43
C LYS A 51 -19.59 16.36 -10.28
N VAL A 52 -19.12 15.74 -9.20
CA VAL A 52 -17.71 15.38 -9.02
C VAL A 52 -17.49 14.03 -9.65
N HIS A 53 -16.39 13.86 -10.38
CA HIS A 53 -15.94 12.52 -10.74
C HIS A 53 -15.53 11.76 -9.46
N ALA A 54 -16.36 10.81 -9.01
CA ALA A 54 -16.22 10.11 -7.73
C ALA A 54 -14.81 9.59 -7.48
N GLY A 55 -14.22 8.93 -8.49
CA GLY A 55 -12.89 8.37 -8.40
C GLY A 55 -11.81 9.42 -8.15
N THR A 56 -11.94 10.62 -8.71
CA THR A 56 -10.96 11.70 -8.51
C THR A 56 -10.99 12.22 -7.08
N ALA A 57 -12.18 12.46 -6.52
CA ALA A 57 -12.29 12.96 -5.14
C ALA A 57 -11.85 11.92 -4.10
N LEU A 58 -12.23 10.65 -4.30
CA LEU A 58 -11.80 9.56 -3.43
C LEU A 58 -10.28 9.37 -3.47
N ALA A 59 -9.70 9.31 -4.67
CA ALA A 59 -8.26 9.15 -4.84
C ALA A 59 -7.48 10.36 -4.28
N ALA A 60 -7.94 11.59 -4.53
CA ALA A 60 -7.25 12.78 -4.04
C ALA A 60 -7.16 12.82 -2.51
N ALA A 61 -8.26 12.52 -1.82
CA ALA A 61 -8.26 12.43 -0.36
C ALA A 61 -7.35 11.30 0.15
N ALA A 62 -7.42 10.13 -0.50
CA ALA A 62 -6.62 8.97 -0.14
C ALA A 62 -5.12 9.19 -0.35
N TRP A 63 -4.73 9.83 -1.46
CA TRP A 63 -3.33 10.17 -1.74
C TRP A 63 -2.77 11.17 -0.73
N LEU A 64 -3.55 12.15 -0.28
CA LEU A 64 -3.11 13.12 0.74
C LEU A 64 -2.99 12.49 2.13
N ALA A 65 -3.90 11.58 2.48
CA ALA A 65 -3.80 10.76 3.69
C ALA A 65 -2.53 9.91 3.66
N GLY A 66 -2.28 9.22 2.55
CA GLY A 66 -1.07 8.44 2.33
C GLY A 66 0.20 9.32 2.34
N THR A 67 0.16 10.50 1.72
CA THR A 67 1.28 11.45 1.71
C THR A 67 1.64 11.89 3.13
N SER A 68 0.64 12.12 3.98
CA SER A 68 0.88 12.43 5.39
C SER A 68 1.49 11.24 6.13
N LEU A 69 1.05 10.01 5.83
CA LEU A 69 1.70 8.81 6.37
C LEU A 69 3.16 8.74 5.91
N TYR A 70 3.47 8.95 4.63
CA TYR A 70 4.84 8.99 4.11
C TYR A 70 5.70 9.95 4.93
N ARG A 71 5.23 11.18 5.14
CA ARG A 71 5.98 12.20 5.90
C ARG A 71 6.17 11.84 7.38
N SER A 72 5.23 11.11 7.97
CA SER A 72 5.36 10.68 9.37
C SER A 72 6.52 9.70 9.61
N LEU A 73 7.00 9.03 8.55
CA LEU A 73 8.08 8.06 8.63
C LEU A 73 9.48 8.69 8.67
N ASN A 74 9.59 10.01 8.42
CA ASN A 74 10.83 10.77 8.50
C ASN A 74 12.00 10.10 7.75
N TYR A 75 11.80 9.77 6.48
CA TYR A 75 12.85 9.17 5.65
C TYR A 75 14.10 10.06 5.63
N LYS A 76 15.26 9.46 5.89
CA LYS A 76 16.54 10.21 5.97
C LYS A 76 17.02 10.72 4.61
N HIS A 77 16.59 10.08 3.53
CA HIS A 77 16.93 10.44 2.16
C HIS A 77 15.63 10.42 1.38
N GLU A 78 15.15 11.60 0.98
CA GLU A 78 13.96 11.71 0.15
C GLU A 78 14.39 11.58 -1.33
N PRO A 79 13.91 10.56 -2.05
CA PRO A 79 14.15 10.45 -3.48
C PRO A 79 13.49 11.61 -4.26
N ALA A 80 13.66 11.63 -5.58
CA ALA A 80 12.95 12.59 -6.41
C ALA A 80 11.41 12.43 -6.25
N PRO A 81 10.64 13.53 -6.29
CA PRO A 81 9.18 13.45 -6.28
C PRO A 81 8.65 12.49 -7.35
N GLY A 82 7.63 11.69 -7.00
CA GLY A 82 7.05 10.66 -7.86
C GLY A 82 7.77 9.31 -7.79
N THR A 83 8.93 9.24 -7.14
CA THR A 83 9.63 7.97 -6.93
C THR A 83 8.83 7.10 -5.95
N VAL A 84 8.62 5.83 -6.34
CA VAL A 84 8.00 4.85 -5.45
C VAL A 84 9.00 4.45 -4.36
N VAL A 85 8.62 4.67 -3.11
CA VAL A 85 9.37 4.24 -1.93
C VAL A 85 8.66 3.05 -1.34
N LEU A 86 9.40 1.96 -1.23
CA LEU A 86 8.90 0.78 -0.58
C LEU A 86 9.44 0.76 0.85
N SER A 87 8.53 0.57 1.80
CA SER A 87 8.83 0.62 3.23
C SER A 87 7.96 -0.38 3.97
N LYS A 88 8.60 -1.13 4.87
CA LYS A 88 7.93 -2.04 5.80
C LYS A 88 7.03 -1.27 6.76
N GLU A 89 7.46 -0.10 7.21
CA GLU A 89 6.70 0.79 8.07
C GLU A 89 5.41 1.27 7.39
N VAL A 90 5.46 1.55 6.08
CA VAL A 90 4.24 1.83 5.30
C VAL A 90 3.31 0.61 5.25
N ASN A 91 3.85 -0.61 5.15
CA ASN A 91 3.01 -1.82 5.17
C ASN A 91 2.30 -1.96 6.54
N GLU A 92 3.02 -1.73 7.64
CA GLU A 92 2.48 -1.85 9.00
C GLU A 92 1.46 -0.73 9.34
N GLU A 93 1.83 0.54 9.14
CA GLU A 93 0.97 1.68 9.45
C GLU A 93 -0.14 1.89 8.41
N GLY A 94 0.12 1.57 7.15
CA GLY A 94 -0.87 1.61 6.08
C GLY A 94 -2.04 0.67 6.37
N SER A 95 -1.77 -0.57 6.81
CA SER A 95 -2.82 -1.49 7.24
C SER A 95 -3.67 -0.95 8.40
N LYS A 96 -3.07 -0.21 9.33
CA LYS A 96 -3.83 0.44 10.43
C LYS A 96 -4.76 1.54 9.91
N LEU A 97 -4.31 2.34 8.95
CA LEU A 97 -5.16 3.36 8.30
C LEU A 97 -6.30 2.72 7.48
N LEU A 98 -6.04 1.62 6.78
CA LEU A 98 -7.07 0.87 6.06
C LEU A 98 -8.13 0.30 7.02
N ASN A 99 -7.69 -0.29 8.13
CA ASN A 99 -8.61 -0.77 9.16
C ASN A 99 -9.46 0.36 9.76
N LEU A 100 -8.87 1.54 9.97
CA LEU A 100 -9.59 2.72 10.43
C LEU A 100 -10.63 3.19 9.40
N PHE A 101 -10.29 3.20 8.11
CA PHE A 101 -11.23 3.51 7.03
C PHE A 101 -12.41 2.52 7.03
N MET A 102 -12.12 1.23 7.05
CA MET A 102 -13.13 0.16 7.06
C MET A 102 -14.04 0.25 8.29
N TYR A 103 -13.49 0.60 9.46
CA TYR A 103 -14.28 0.87 10.66
C TYR A 103 -15.28 2.01 10.44
N TYR A 104 -14.88 3.11 9.81
CA TYR A 104 -15.81 4.21 9.52
C TYR A 104 -16.88 3.82 8.50
N CYS A 105 -16.54 3.05 7.45
CA CYS A 105 -17.52 2.51 6.51
C CYS A 105 -18.58 1.66 7.23
N GLN A 106 -18.13 0.73 8.09
CA GLN A 106 -19.04 -0.15 8.84
C GLN A 106 -19.94 0.64 9.79
N ARG A 107 -19.38 1.62 10.52
CA ARG A 107 -20.13 2.49 11.42
C ARG A 107 -21.22 3.29 10.70
N ASN A 108 -21.01 3.59 9.42
CA ASN A 108 -21.98 4.28 8.56
C ASN A 108 -22.91 3.32 7.79
N GLY A 109 -22.92 2.03 8.14
CA GLY A 109 -23.86 1.04 7.62
C GLY A 109 -23.42 0.33 6.34
N ILE A 110 -22.18 0.53 5.88
CA ILE A 110 -21.62 -0.16 4.71
C ILE A 110 -20.61 -1.21 5.20
N ALA A 111 -21.05 -2.47 5.26
CA ALA A 111 -20.18 -3.58 5.60
C ALA A 111 -19.38 -4.02 4.37
N LEU A 112 -18.08 -3.71 4.37
CA LEU A 112 -17.15 -4.14 3.33
C LEU A 112 -16.32 -5.30 3.84
N LYS A 113 -16.03 -6.27 2.97
CA LYS A 113 -15.06 -7.33 3.27
C LYS A 113 -13.79 -7.14 2.42
N PRO A 114 -12.59 -7.35 2.98
CA PRO A 114 -11.34 -7.15 2.24
C PRO A 114 -11.24 -7.96 0.93
N ASP A 115 -11.79 -9.17 0.90
CA ASP A 115 -11.82 -10.07 -0.26
C ASP A 115 -12.78 -9.60 -1.38
N GLN A 116 -13.61 -8.59 -1.10
CA GLN A 116 -14.59 -8.04 -2.04
C GLN A 116 -14.15 -6.72 -2.67
N LEU A 117 -12.98 -6.18 -2.28
CA LEU A 117 -12.51 -4.89 -2.79
C LEU A 117 -12.06 -5.01 -4.25
N VAL A 118 -12.55 -4.11 -5.09
CA VAL A 118 -12.15 -4.04 -6.51
C VAL A 118 -10.90 -3.19 -6.63
N LEU A 119 -9.73 -3.83 -6.68
CA LEU A 119 -8.43 -3.13 -6.74
C LEU A 119 -8.10 -2.58 -8.14
N LYS A 120 -8.72 -3.13 -9.19
CA LYS A 120 -8.62 -2.59 -10.55
C LYS A 120 -9.80 -1.65 -10.78
N THR A 121 -9.56 -0.34 -10.66
CA THR A 121 -10.59 0.67 -10.90
C THR A 121 -11.08 0.64 -12.35
N PRO A 122 -12.40 0.49 -12.60
CA PRO A 122 -12.98 0.61 -13.93
C PRO A 122 -12.71 1.98 -14.56
N ASP A 123 -12.67 2.05 -15.89
CA ASP A 123 -12.30 3.27 -16.62
C ASP A 123 -13.24 4.45 -16.32
N GLU A 124 -14.53 4.19 -16.12
CA GLU A 124 -15.55 5.17 -15.73
C GLU A 124 -15.34 5.81 -14.34
N HIS A 125 -14.48 5.20 -13.51
CA HIS A 125 -14.16 5.66 -12.17
C HIS A 125 -12.66 5.92 -11.99
N ARG A 126 -11.86 5.87 -13.06
CA ARG A 126 -10.43 6.14 -12.99
C ARG A 126 -10.20 7.60 -12.62
N PRO A 127 -9.36 7.91 -11.60
CA PRO A 127 -9.05 9.29 -11.24
C PRO A 127 -8.61 10.10 -12.46
N GLN A 128 -9.15 11.31 -12.60
CA GLN A 128 -8.86 12.22 -13.71
C GLN A 128 -7.68 13.16 -13.42
N MET A 129 -7.07 13.02 -12.23
CA MET A 129 -5.85 13.71 -11.84
C MET A 129 -4.83 12.66 -11.43
N GLU A 130 -3.57 12.94 -11.67
CA GLU A 130 -2.45 12.13 -11.19
C GLU A 130 -2.07 12.51 -9.76
N ILE A 131 -1.42 11.59 -9.05
CA ILE A 131 -1.00 11.79 -7.66
C ILE A 131 -0.15 13.05 -7.46
N LEU A 132 0.83 13.29 -8.33
CA LEU A 132 1.71 14.46 -8.24
C LEU A 132 0.92 15.76 -8.41
N GLN A 133 -0.04 15.79 -9.32
CA GLN A 133 -0.89 16.96 -9.52
C GLN A 133 -1.74 17.27 -8.28
N VAL A 134 -2.27 16.23 -7.62
CA VAL A 134 -3.00 16.39 -6.36
C VAL A 134 -2.07 16.88 -5.26
N GLN A 135 -0.89 16.27 -5.12
CA GLN A 135 0.10 16.67 -4.10
C GLN A 135 0.52 18.12 -4.30
N GLU A 136 0.94 18.53 -5.49
CA GLU A 136 1.31 19.92 -5.80
C GLU A 136 0.18 20.92 -5.51
N LYS A 137 -1.06 20.55 -5.84
CA LYS A 137 -2.20 21.45 -5.70
C LYS A 137 -2.68 21.60 -4.25
N PHE A 138 -2.65 20.51 -3.46
CA PHE A 138 -3.37 20.46 -2.19
C PHE A 138 -2.51 20.19 -0.96
N GLN A 139 -1.30 19.62 -1.10
CA GLN A 139 -0.54 19.15 0.08
C GLN A 139 -0.18 20.29 1.05
N ASP A 140 0.16 21.47 0.53
CA ASP A 140 0.54 22.62 1.37
C ASP A 140 -0.65 23.08 2.23
N GLN A 141 -1.84 23.18 1.62
CA GLN A 141 -3.06 23.58 2.31
C GLN A 141 -3.50 22.53 3.32
N TYR A 142 -3.41 21.25 2.93
CA TYR A 142 -3.68 20.12 3.81
C TYR A 142 -2.77 20.17 5.05
N ASN A 143 -1.45 20.29 4.84
CA ASN A 143 -0.48 20.37 5.92
C ASN A 143 -0.69 21.59 6.82
N ALA A 144 -1.00 22.75 6.24
CA ALA A 144 -1.29 23.96 7.00
C ALA A 144 -2.51 23.78 7.92
N ILE A 145 -3.57 23.13 7.43
CA ILE A 145 -4.75 22.80 8.24
C ILE A 145 -4.38 21.82 9.36
N MET A 146 -3.67 20.73 9.06
CA MET A 146 -3.29 19.76 10.09
C MET A 146 -2.46 20.42 11.20
N LYS A 147 -1.49 21.26 10.84
CA LYS A 147 -0.70 22.04 11.81
C LYS A 147 -1.54 23.03 12.61
N LYS A 148 -2.50 23.74 11.99
CA LYS A 148 -3.44 24.65 12.67
C LYS A 148 -4.23 23.95 13.77
N HIS A 149 -4.59 22.68 13.57
CA HIS A 149 -5.29 21.85 14.55
C HIS A 149 -4.35 21.09 15.51
N GLY A 150 -3.04 21.36 15.46
CA GLY A 150 -2.04 20.74 16.32
C GLY A 150 -1.90 19.24 16.09
N LEU A 151 -2.04 18.80 14.83
CA LEU A 151 -1.87 17.42 14.39
C LEU A 151 -0.50 17.25 13.74
N ASP A 152 0.21 16.19 14.11
CA ASP A 152 1.41 15.76 13.40
C ASP A 152 1.06 15.06 12.08
N TYR A 153 2.06 14.54 11.36
CA TYR A 153 1.83 13.88 10.08
C TYR A 153 1.04 12.56 10.21
N LEU A 154 1.21 11.80 11.29
CA LEU A 154 0.49 10.54 11.49
C LEU A 154 -0.98 10.82 11.85
N ASP A 155 -1.22 11.80 12.70
CA ASP A 155 -2.55 12.30 13.01
C ASP A 155 -3.22 12.99 11.83
N GLY A 156 -2.42 13.65 10.99
CA GLY A 156 -2.83 14.16 9.69
C GLY A 156 -3.33 13.03 8.81
N ALA A 157 -2.57 11.94 8.66
CA ALA A 157 -3.00 10.77 7.89
C ALA A 157 -4.34 10.21 8.40
N LYS A 158 -4.51 10.09 9.72
CA LYS A 158 -5.78 9.67 10.35
C LYS A 158 -6.92 10.66 10.11
N ALA A 159 -6.67 11.97 10.11
CA ALA A 159 -7.67 12.97 9.71
C ALA A 159 -8.03 12.84 8.21
N GLY A 160 -7.05 12.51 7.36
CA GLY A 160 -7.27 12.17 5.96
C GLY A 160 -8.20 10.97 5.78
N ILE A 161 -8.09 9.94 6.62
CA ILE A 161 -9.03 8.81 6.62
C ILE A 161 -10.47 9.25 6.95
N ILE A 162 -10.65 10.23 7.85
CA ILE A 162 -11.97 10.82 8.11
C ILE A 162 -12.50 11.50 6.84
N VAL A 163 -11.68 12.28 6.12
CA VAL A 163 -12.06 12.89 4.83
C VAL A 163 -12.47 11.81 3.82
N CYS A 164 -11.67 10.76 3.65
CA CYS A 164 -11.99 9.62 2.79
C CYS A 164 -13.35 9.01 3.16
N SER A 165 -13.61 8.79 4.45
CA SER A 165 -14.86 8.19 4.91
C SER A 165 -16.09 9.05 4.61
N ILE A 166 -15.96 10.39 4.70
CA ILE A 166 -17.06 11.32 4.40
C ILE A 166 -17.35 11.34 2.90
N ILE A 167 -16.31 11.43 2.06
CA ILE A 167 -16.46 11.41 0.59
C ILE A 167 -17.03 10.06 0.15
N PHE A 168 -16.49 8.96 0.66
CA PHE A 168 -16.99 7.60 0.42
C PHE A 168 -18.48 7.50 0.75
N GLN A 169 -18.88 7.92 1.95
CA GLN A 169 -20.29 7.87 2.36
C GLN A 169 -21.18 8.67 1.42
N TYR A 170 -20.76 9.89 1.06
CA TYR A 170 -21.51 10.75 0.16
C TYR A 170 -21.68 10.09 -1.21
N GLN A 171 -20.59 9.62 -1.83
CA GLN A 171 -20.63 9.04 -3.18
C GLN A 171 -21.44 7.75 -3.22
N CYS A 172 -21.24 6.85 -2.26
CA CYS A 172 -21.92 5.55 -2.25
C CYS A 172 -23.40 5.60 -1.86
N THR A 173 -23.82 6.52 -0.98
CA THR A 173 -25.20 6.51 -0.44
C THR A 173 -26.08 7.64 -0.92
N ARG A 174 -25.51 8.85 -1.07
CA ARG A 174 -26.27 10.05 -1.41
C ARG A 174 -26.21 10.34 -2.91
N ALA A 175 -25.03 10.40 -3.51
CA ALA A 175 -24.89 10.58 -4.94
C ALA A 175 -25.21 9.29 -5.72
N ARG A 176 -24.85 8.13 -5.14
CA ARG A 176 -25.00 6.79 -5.72
C ARG A 176 -24.36 6.69 -7.10
N ASP A 177 -23.22 7.33 -7.26
CA ASP A 177 -22.48 7.43 -8.53
C ASP A 177 -21.36 6.38 -8.64
N ILE A 178 -21.11 5.61 -7.59
CA ILE A 178 -20.09 4.55 -7.55
C ILE A 178 -20.48 3.43 -6.58
N ASP A 179 -20.18 2.19 -6.98
CA ASP A 179 -20.35 1.02 -6.10
C ASP A 179 -19.41 1.08 -4.88
N PRO A 180 -19.88 0.75 -3.67
CA PRO A 180 -19.06 0.76 -2.45
C PRO A 180 -17.77 -0.06 -2.53
N THR A 181 -17.76 -1.21 -3.22
CA THR A 181 -16.56 -2.06 -3.32
C THR A 181 -15.50 -1.44 -4.23
N ILE A 182 -15.92 -0.73 -5.28
CA ILE A 182 -15.04 0.03 -6.18
C ILE A 182 -14.50 1.26 -5.45
N ALA A 183 -15.37 2.03 -4.78
CA ALA A 183 -14.97 3.21 -4.04
C ALA A 183 -13.96 2.89 -2.92
N ALA A 184 -14.19 1.78 -2.20
CA ALA A 184 -13.29 1.32 -1.18
C ALA A 184 -11.96 0.81 -1.75
N GLY A 185 -11.98 0.17 -2.92
CA GLY A 185 -10.77 -0.17 -3.68
C GLY A 185 -9.94 1.05 -4.06
N ILE A 186 -10.59 2.12 -4.56
CA ILE A 186 -9.93 3.39 -4.90
C ILE A 186 -9.29 4.02 -3.67
N VAL A 187 -10.01 4.10 -2.54
CA VAL A 187 -9.45 4.65 -1.30
C VAL A 187 -8.30 3.80 -0.79
N SER A 188 -8.45 2.47 -0.79
CA SER A 188 -7.44 1.55 -0.27
C SER A 188 -6.14 1.64 -1.07
N MET A 189 -6.24 1.56 -2.39
CA MET A 189 -5.08 1.74 -3.27
C MET A 189 -4.54 3.16 -3.20
N GLY A 190 -5.38 4.18 -3.10
CA GLY A 190 -4.95 5.57 -2.97
C GLY A 190 -4.12 5.83 -1.71
N ILE A 191 -4.49 5.25 -0.56
CA ILE A 191 -3.69 5.36 0.67
C ILE A 191 -2.31 4.73 0.46
N VAL A 192 -2.27 3.52 -0.11
CA VAL A 192 -1.01 2.81 -0.38
C VAL A 192 -0.15 3.60 -1.36
N THR A 193 -0.71 4.04 -2.49
CA THR A 193 0.00 4.84 -3.49
C THR A 193 0.51 6.14 -2.89
N GLY A 194 -0.29 6.85 -2.09
CA GLY A 194 0.11 8.08 -1.40
C GLY A 194 1.24 7.86 -0.42
N ALA A 195 1.19 6.77 0.35
CA ALA A 195 2.19 6.45 1.36
C ALA A 195 3.49 5.88 0.78
N LYS A 196 3.44 5.39 -0.47
CA LYS A 196 4.58 4.83 -1.19
C LYS A 196 5.07 5.71 -2.34
N THR A 197 4.58 6.93 -2.49
CA THR A 197 5.06 7.86 -3.53
C THR A 197 5.68 9.07 -2.88
N THR A 198 6.95 9.34 -3.19
CA THR A 198 7.65 10.51 -2.67
C THR A 198 6.93 11.77 -3.11
N PRO A 199 6.38 12.58 -2.19
CA PRO A 199 5.69 13.82 -2.53
C PRO A 199 6.69 14.92 -2.92
N PRO A 200 6.27 15.92 -3.70
CA PRO A 200 7.03 17.17 -3.83
C PRO A 200 7.28 17.80 -2.46
N PRO A 201 8.42 18.49 -2.22
CA PRO A 201 8.68 19.16 -0.95
C PRO A 201 7.58 20.15 -0.59
N LEU A 202 7.31 20.32 0.71
CA LEU A 202 6.42 21.37 1.17
C LEU A 202 7.06 22.74 0.89
N LYS A 203 6.27 23.75 0.53
CA LYS A 203 6.83 25.10 0.27
C LYS A 203 7.52 25.72 1.49
N SER A 204 7.19 25.28 2.70
CA SER A 204 7.87 25.68 3.93
C SER A 204 9.28 25.11 4.08
N GLU A 205 9.64 24.08 3.30
CA GLU A 205 10.91 23.34 3.40
C GLU A 205 11.87 23.61 2.24
N SER A 206 11.45 24.33 1.18
CA SER A 206 12.25 24.56 -0.04
C SER A 206 13.38 25.59 0.10
N SER A 207 13.90 25.85 1.32
CA SER A 207 15.02 26.77 1.56
C SER A 207 16.38 26.07 1.70
N ALA A 208 16.45 24.75 1.53
CA ALA A 208 17.71 24.00 1.57
C ALA A 208 18.26 23.71 0.16
N THR A 209 19.49 24.20 -0.08
CA THR A 209 20.31 24.09 -1.28
C THR A 209 20.50 22.63 -1.75
N PRO A 210 20.50 22.33 -3.06
CA PRO A 210 20.74 20.96 -3.53
C PRO A 210 22.24 20.62 -3.42
N VAL A 211 22.56 19.52 -2.75
CA VAL A 211 23.90 18.95 -2.71
C VAL A 211 24.01 17.91 -3.82
N SER A 212 24.78 18.24 -4.85
CA SER A 212 25.24 17.31 -5.88
C SER A 212 26.33 16.39 -5.31
N GLY A 213 26.26 15.10 -5.62
CA GLY A 213 27.30 14.13 -5.27
C GLY A 213 27.26 12.92 -6.18
N ASP A 214 28.01 13.02 -7.29
CA ASP A 214 28.33 11.95 -8.22
C ASP A 214 29.48 11.09 -7.65
N GLN A 215 29.20 9.80 -7.39
CA GLN A 215 30.12 8.64 -7.46
C GLN A 215 29.45 7.40 -6.83
N GLY A 216 29.05 6.42 -7.65
CA GLY A 216 28.61 5.11 -7.16
C GLY A 216 27.48 4.41 -7.94
N GLN A 217 27.31 4.68 -9.24
CA GLN A 217 26.11 4.25 -9.99
C GLN A 217 25.85 2.73 -10.01
N ASN A 218 26.90 1.88 -9.95
CA ASN A 218 26.71 0.42 -10.00
C ASN A 218 26.25 -0.22 -8.67
N ASN A 219 26.57 0.37 -7.51
CA ASN A 219 26.05 -0.13 -6.23
C ASN A 219 24.64 0.41 -5.98
N GLN A 220 24.36 1.64 -6.42
CA GLN A 220 23.06 2.28 -6.22
C GLN A 220 21.92 1.51 -6.89
N PHE A 221 22.10 1.02 -8.11
CA PHE A 221 21.06 0.26 -8.79
C PHE A 221 20.76 -1.09 -8.11
N ALA A 222 21.81 -1.81 -7.69
CA ALA A 222 21.65 -3.08 -6.97
C ALA A 222 20.97 -2.88 -5.61
N ASP A 223 21.30 -1.79 -4.91
CA ASP A 223 20.68 -1.45 -3.63
C ASP A 223 19.22 -1.01 -3.80
N ILE A 224 18.90 -0.28 -4.88
CA ILE A 224 17.52 0.04 -5.25
C ILE A 224 16.74 -1.24 -5.56
N LEU A 225 17.24 -2.12 -6.42
CA LEU A 225 16.57 -3.38 -6.73
C LEU A 225 16.37 -4.25 -5.49
N ARG A 226 17.38 -4.34 -4.62
CA ARG A 226 17.29 -5.09 -3.36
C ARG A 226 16.22 -4.48 -2.44
N SER A 227 16.21 -3.15 -2.30
CA SER A 227 15.19 -2.45 -1.52
C SER A 227 13.79 -2.71 -2.08
N ILE A 228 13.63 -2.63 -3.41
CA ILE A 228 12.35 -2.91 -4.04
C ILE A 228 11.90 -4.34 -3.77
N ALA A 229 12.81 -5.30 -3.93
CA ALA A 229 12.55 -6.70 -3.69
C ALA A 229 12.17 -7.01 -2.23
N GLN A 230 12.92 -6.48 -1.26
CA GLN A 230 12.66 -6.68 0.17
C GLN A 230 11.26 -6.24 0.56
N ASN A 231 10.81 -5.10 0.04
CA ASN A 231 9.50 -4.57 0.35
C ASN A 231 8.37 -5.10 -0.56
N SER A 232 8.72 -5.82 -1.62
CA SER A 232 7.76 -6.58 -2.43
C SER A 232 7.47 -7.96 -1.84
N ILE A 233 8.24 -8.38 -0.82
CA ILE A 233 7.96 -9.58 -0.05
C ILE A 233 7.04 -9.20 1.11
N ASP A 234 5.90 -9.88 1.19
CA ASP A 234 4.90 -9.66 2.22
C ASP A 234 4.36 -11.02 2.72
N GLY A 235 3.52 -11.00 3.76
CA GLY A 235 3.06 -12.17 4.46
C GLY A 235 3.99 -12.63 5.59
N SER A 236 3.65 -13.75 6.22
CA SER A 236 4.41 -14.32 7.33
C SER A 236 4.34 -15.84 7.29
N GLY A 237 5.45 -16.51 7.58
CA GLY A 237 5.52 -17.97 7.58
C GLY A 237 6.88 -18.51 7.13
N ALA A 238 6.97 -19.84 7.10
CA ALA A 238 8.19 -20.57 6.76
C ALA A 238 8.24 -21.06 5.30
N ARG A 239 7.34 -20.59 4.45
CA ARG A 239 7.30 -20.94 3.03
C ARG A 239 7.13 -19.71 2.15
N LEU A 240 7.76 -19.69 0.99
CA LEU A 240 7.54 -18.71 -0.07
C LEU A 240 6.55 -19.26 -1.08
N VAL A 241 5.47 -18.55 -1.35
CA VAL A 241 4.44 -18.95 -2.31
C VAL A 241 4.61 -18.14 -3.59
N LEU A 242 4.68 -18.84 -4.73
CA LEU A 242 4.85 -18.29 -6.08
C LEU A 242 3.75 -18.83 -7.00
N GLY A 243 3.48 -18.13 -8.10
CA GLY A 243 2.40 -18.50 -9.01
C GLY A 243 1.88 -17.32 -9.81
N GLU A 244 0.78 -17.55 -10.55
CA GLU A 244 0.21 -16.53 -11.43
C GLU A 244 -0.71 -15.55 -10.69
N GLY A 245 -0.57 -14.26 -11.04
CA GLY A 245 -1.46 -13.19 -10.59
C GLY A 245 -1.50 -13.07 -9.07
N MET A 246 -2.70 -13.03 -8.52
CA MET A 246 -2.94 -12.85 -7.08
C MET A 246 -3.01 -14.17 -6.30
N THR A 247 -2.96 -15.31 -6.99
CA THR A 247 -3.06 -16.64 -6.38
C THR A 247 -2.07 -16.81 -5.23
N PRO A 248 -0.77 -16.45 -5.36
CA PRO A 248 0.22 -16.61 -4.29
C PRO A 248 -0.11 -15.82 -3.03
N MET A 249 -0.65 -14.62 -3.19
CA MET A 249 -1.09 -13.77 -2.07
C MET A 249 -2.26 -14.43 -1.34
N GLN A 250 -3.29 -14.88 -2.06
CA GLN A 250 -4.47 -15.50 -1.46
C GLN A 250 -4.12 -16.78 -0.67
N GLU A 251 -3.26 -17.62 -1.24
CA GLU A 251 -2.77 -18.83 -0.58
C GLU A 251 -1.90 -18.51 0.65
N ALA A 252 -0.95 -17.58 0.53
CA ALA A 252 -0.08 -17.20 1.63
C ALA A 252 -0.86 -16.58 2.80
N LEU A 253 -1.88 -15.76 2.51
CA LEU A 253 -2.76 -15.19 3.54
C LEU A 253 -3.67 -16.22 4.21
N SER A 254 -4.12 -17.24 3.48
CA SER A 254 -5.04 -18.25 4.02
C SER A 254 -4.35 -19.38 4.77
N GLN A 255 -3.18 -19.81 4.30
CA GLN A 255 -2.47 -20.99 4.82
C GLN A 255 -1.14 -20.64 5.50
N GLY A 256 -0.80 -19.36 5.58
CA GLY A 256 0.51 -18.91 6.04
C GLY A 256 1.58 -19.08 4.98
N GLY A 257 2.48 -18.10 4.92
CA GLY A 257 3.53 -18.01 3.93
C GLY A 257 3.87 -16.57 3.61
N LYS A 258 4.98 -16.41 2.89
CA LYS A 258 5.37 -15.17 2.24
C LYS A 258 5.00 -15.22 0.77
N TYR A 259 4.78 -14.07 0.15
CA TYR A 259 4.54 -13.95 -1.28
C TYR A 259 5.29 -12.74 -1.83
N ILE A 260 5.48 -12.70 -3.16
CA ILE A 260 6.11 -11.56 -3.85
C ILE A 260 5.02 -10.82 -4.62
N LEU A 261 4.76 -9.56 -4.25
CA LEU A 261 3.84 -8.67 -4.93
C LEU A 261 4.55 -7.35 -5.27
N VAL A 262 4.93 -7.21 -6.55
CA VAL A 262 5.51 -5.97 -7.06
C VAL A 262 4.41 -5.03 -7.49
N HIS A 263 4.44 -3.79 -7.00
CA HIS A 263 3.42 -2.79 -7.34
C HIS A 263 3.42 -2.50 -8.86
N PRO A 264 2.25 -2.40 -9.53
CA PRO A 264 2.18 -2.17 -10.98
C PRO A 264 2.95 -0.93 -11.45
N GLU A 265 2.96 0.13 -10.64
CA GLU A 265 3.70 1.35 -10.99
C GLU A 265 5.22 1.16 -10.96
N VAL A 266 5.74 0.31 -10.08
CA VAL A 266 7.17 -0.07 -10.11
C VAL A 266 7.46 -0.81 -11.40
N VAL A 267 6.58 -1.73 -11.82
CA VAL A 267 6.73 -2.45 -13.10
C VAL A 267 6.73 -1.47 -14.28
N ASN A 268 5.84 -0.47 -14.28
CA ASN A 268 5.76 0.55 -15.31
C ASN A 268 7.04 1.41 -15.35
N GLN A 269 7.50 1.89 -14.19
CA GLN A 269 8.71 2.69 -14.09
C GLN A 269 9.94 1.92 -14.56
N LEU A 270 10.09 0.65 -14.17
CA LEU A 270 11.20 -0.19 -14.64
C LEU A 270 11.17 -0.32 -16.17
N LYS A 271 9.99 -0.61 -16.76
CA LYS A 271 9.84 -0.70 -18.22
C LYS A 271 10.16 0.62 -18.93
N GLN A 272 9.70 1.77 -18.40
CA GLN A 272 9.99 3.09 -18.96
C GLN A 272 11.49 3.39 -18.97
N ASN A 273 12.23 2.87 -17.99
CA ASN A 273 13.68 2.97 -17.89
C ASN A 273 14.42 1.82 -18.59
N ASN A 274 13.73 1.02 -19.42
CA ASN A 274 14.26 -0.14 -20.13
C ASN A 274 14.93 -1.18 -19.20
N ILE A 275 14.41 -1.31 -17.98
CA ILE A 275 14.81 -2.30 -16.98
C ILE A 275 13.79 -3.41 -16.94
N ASP A 276 14.26 -4.65 -16.97
CA ASP A 276 13.40 -5.83 -16.88
C ASP A 276 12.78 -5.96 -15.47
N PRO A 277 11.44 -5.91 -15.34
CA PRO A 277 10.77 -6.04 -14.05
C PRO A 277 11.06 -7.36 -13.33
N PHE A 278 11.42 -8.42 -14.07
CA PHE A 278 11.75 -9.71 -13.46
C PHE A 278 12.93 -9.63 -12.49
N LEU A 279 13.84 -8.66 -12.64
CA LEU A 279 14.97 -8.47 -11.73
C LEU A 279 14.53 -8.25 -10.28
N VAL A 280 13.36 -7.63 -10.08
CA VAL A 280 12.77 -7.46 -8.73
C VAL A 280 12.33 -8.80 -8.15
N TYR A 281 11.65 -9.62 -8.95
CA TYR A 281 11.18 -10.93 -8.53
C TYR A 281 12.35 -11.89 -8.26
N GLU A 282 13.38 -11.85 -9.11
CA GLU A 282 14.62 -12.59 -8.88
C GLU A 282 15.31 -12.15 -7.58
N ALA A 283 15.49 -10.85 -7.37
CA ALA A 283 16.09 -10.33 -6.15
C ALA A 283 15.29 -10.75 -4.91
N ALA A 284 13.96 -10.74 -4.98
CA ALA A 284 13.09 -11.18 -3.88
C ALA A 284 13.24 -12.68 -3.59
N MET A 285 13.27 -13.54 -4.62
CA MET A 285 13.54 -14.96 -4.44
C MET A 285 14.94 -15.20 -3.83
N ARG A 286 15.95 -14.46 -4.28
CA ARG A 286 17.32 -14.55 -3.74
C ARG A 286 17.38 -14.17 -2.26
N ILE A 287 16.65 -13.13 -1.83
CA ILE A 287 16.58 -12.73 -0.41
C ILE A 287 16.05 -13.89 0.45
N GLU A 288 14.95 -14.52 0.04
CA GLU A 288 14.34 -15.61 0.81
C GLU A 288 15.18 -16.89 0.78
N ILE A 289 15.78 -17.23 -0.36
CA ILE A 289 16.69 -18.38 -0.48
C ILE A 289 17.97 -18.18 0.36
N THR A 290 18.53 -16.97 0.36
CA THR A 290 19.70 -16.63 1.18
C THR A 290 19.36 -16.68 2.66
N SER A 291 18.14 -16.29 3.02
CA SER A 291 17.58 -16.42 4.37
C SER A 291 17.20 -17.86 4.74
N LYS A 292 17.49 -18.83 3.85
CA LYS A 292 17.24 -20.26 4.04
C LYS A 292 15.77 -20.56 4.33
N ILE A 293 14.85 -19.94 3.58
CA ILE A 293 13.43 -20.27 3.67
C ILE A 293 13.23 -21.78 3.46
N PRO A 294 12.59 -22.51 4.39
CA PRO A 294 12.53 -23.97 4.31
C PRO A 294 11.90 -24.54 3.03
N GLN A 295 10.90 -23.84 2.48
CA GLN A 295 10.11 -24.33 1.37
C GLN A 295 9.69 -23.20 0.42
N ILE A 296 9.69 -23.48 -0.88
CA ILE A 296 9.16 -22.61 -1.92
C ILE A 296 8.10 -23.41 -2.67
N ASP A 297 6.85 -22.93 -2.64
CA ASP A 297 5.71 -23.58 -3.27
C ASP A 297 5.27 -22.80 -4.50
N PHE A 298 5.07 -23.50 -5.61
CA PHE A 298 4.46 -22.95 -6.81
C PHE A 298 3.02 -23.42 -6.91
N ILE A 299 2.08 -22.47 -7.00
CA ILE A 299 0.65 -22.75 -7.00
C ILE A 299 -0.03 -22.21 -8.25
N GLY A 300 -1.21 -22.75 -8.54
CA GLY A 300 -2.04 -22.33 -9.68
C GLY A 300 -1.53 -22.82 -11.04
N ALA A 301 -0.40 -23.54 -11.10
CA ALA A 301 0.11 -24.16 -12.31
C ALA A 301 0.96 -25.40 -12.00
N ASN A 302 1.08 -26.31 -12.98
CA ASN A 302 2.02 -27.43 -12.95
C ASN A 302 3.38 -26.96 -13.46
N VAL A 303 4.40 -26.99 -12.59
CA VAL A 303 5.75 -26.53 -12.91
C VAL A 303 6.36 -27.32 -14.06
N ASP A 304 6.16 -28.64 -14.12
CA ASP A 304 6.73 -29.47 -15.19
C ASP A 304 6.14 -29.11 -16.55
N GLU A 305 4.83 -28.87 -16.61
CA GLU A 305 4.15 -28.41 -17.83
C GLU A 305 4.63 -27.02 -18.25
N LEU A 306 4.83 -26.09 -17.30
CA LEU A 306 5.38 -24.77 -17.59
C LEU A 306 6.79 -24.86 -18.16
N LEU A 307 7.68 -25.63 -17.52
CA LEU A 307 9.05 -25.82 -17.96
C LEU A 307 9.11 -26.50 -19.35
N GLN A 308 8.26 -27.49 -19.59
CA GLN A 308 8.17 -28.15 -20.88
C GLN A 308 7.65 -27.21 -21.97
N ALA A 309 6.56 -26.48 -21.70
CA ALA A 309 5.95 -25.57 -22.65
C ALA A 309 6.91 -24.46 -23.09
N TRP A 310 7.81 -24.05 -22.19
CA TRP A 310 8.79 -22.99 -22.41
C TRP A 310 10.21 -23.47 -22.75
N SER A 311 10.40 -24.76 -22.96
CA SER A 311 11.66 -25.33 -23.44
C SER A 311 12.04 -24.76 -24.81
N GLY A 312 13.25 -24.21 -24.92
CA GLY A 312 13.79 -23.64 -26.16
C GLY A 312 13.23 -22.27 -26.56
N LYS A 313 12.37 -21.64 -25.74
CA LYS A 313 11.85 -20.28 -25.97
C LYS A 313 12.68 -19.23 -25.23
N PRO A 314 12.74 -17.98 -25.73
CA PRO A 314 13.39 -16.88 -25.01
C PRO A 314 12.73 -16.62 -23.66
N GLU A 315 13.51 -16.61 -22.58
CA GLU A 315 12.98 -16.46 -21.22
C GLU A 315 12.45 -15.06 -20.95
N GLU A 316 12.99 -14.06 -21.65
CA GLU A 316 12.59 -12.66 -21.52
C GLU A 316 11.15 -12.43 -21.99
N GLN A 317 10.64 -13.31 -22.86
CA GLN A 317 9.26 -13.25 -23.37
C GLN A 317 8.27 -14.03 -22.50
N ALA A 318 8.76 -14.75 -21.49
CA ALA A 318 7.94 -15.54 -20.61
C ALA A 318 7.16 -14.67 -19.61
N PRO A 319 5.91 -15.05 -19.24
CA PRO A 319 5.24 -14.44 -18.10
C PRO A 319 6.08 -14.58 -16.82
N ILE A 320 5.98 -13.61 -15.91
CA ILE A 320 6.81 -13.54 -14.68
C ILE A 320 6.81 -14.85 -13.89
N HIS A 321 5.65 -15.47 -13.70
CA HIS A 321 5.55 -16.72 -12.93
C HIS A 321 6.31 -17.87 -13.62
N VAL A 322 6.28 -17.96 -14.96
CA VAL A 322 7.06 -18.93 -15.72
C VAL A 322 8.56 -18.66 -15.57
N ARG A 323 8.97 -17.38 -15.60
CA ARG A 323 10.37 -16.99 -15.36
C ARG A 323 10.84 -17.37 -13.96
N GLN A 324 10.00 -17.24 -12.95
CA GLN A 324 10.31 -17.69 -11.59
C GLN A 324 10.55 -19.21 -11.54
N ALA A 325 9.68 -20.00 -12.18
CA ALA A 325 9.85 -21.45 -12.27
C ALA A 325 11.14 -21.85 -13.01
N LEU A 326 11.42 -21.22 -14.16
CA LEU A 326 12.66 -21.42 -14.93
C LEU A 326 13.90 -21.06 -14.11
N TRP A 327 13.85 -19.93 -13.40
CA TRP A 327 14.95 -19.48 -12.56
C TRP A 327 15.21 -20.46 -11.41
N LEU A 328 14.17 -20.94 -10.72
CA LEU A 328 14.31 -21.94 -9.66
C LEU A 328 14.88 -23.25 -10.20
N GLN A 329 14.39 -23.72 -11.36
CA GLN A 329 14.90 -24.93 -12.01
C GLN A 329 16.41 -24.85 -12.29
N LYS A 330 16.91 -23.68 -12.69
CA LYS A 330 18.33 -23.48 -13.00
C LYS A 330 19.21 -23.26 -11.77
N ASN A 331 18.70 -22.59 -10.74
CA ASN A 331 19.53 -22.04 -9.67
C ASN A 331 19.34 -22.73 -8.32
N ALA A 332 18.13 -23.22 -8.00
CA ALA A 332 17.79 -23.65 -6.65
C ALA A 332 18.66 -24.85 -6.19
N GLY A 333 19.01 -25.75 -7.11
CA GLY A 333 19.90 -26.89 -6.83
C GLY A 333 21.26 -26.49 -6.29
N GLY A 334 21.90 -25.49 -6.92
CA GLY A 334 23.18 -24.94 -6.46
C GLY A 334 23.09 -24.15 -5.15
N LEU A 335 21.87 -23.77 -4.75
CA LEU A 335 21.59 -23.02 -3.52
C LEU A 335 21.13 -23.90 -2.35
N GLY A 336 21.15 -25.22 -2.55
CA GLY A 336 20.83 -26.21 -1.52
C GLY A 336 19.37 -26.63 -1.49
N TYR A 337 18.61 -26.41 -2.57
CA TYR A 337 17.20 -26.82 -2.66
C TYR A 337 17.04 -28.03 -3.59
N GLU A 338 16.04 -28.86 -3.30
CA GLU A 338 15.63 -29.97 -4.14
C GLU A 338 14.19 -29.79 -4.60
N LYS A 339 13.96 -29.98 -5.90
CA LYS A 339 12.61 -29.94 -6.47
C LYS A 339 11.86 -31.22 -6.12
N SER A 340 10.64 -31.07 -5.62
CA SER A 340 9.70 -32.15 -5.31
C SER A 340 8.30 -31.75 -5.79
N GLY A 341 7.93 -32.20 -6.99
CA GLY A 341 6.70 -31.77 -7.66
C GLY A 341 6.71 -30.27 -7.96
N ASN A 342 5.69 -29.55 -7.50
CA ASN A 342 5.57 -28.09 -7.66
C ASN A 342 6.31 -27.27 -6.59
N SER A 343 7.14 -27.91 -5.76
CA SER A 343 7.82 -27.25 -4.65
C SER A 343 9.33 -27.45 -4.71
N TRP A 344 10.07 -26.56 -4.06
CA TRP A 344 11.49 -26.69 -3.77
C TRP A 344 11.69 -26.67 -2.26
N LYS A 345 12.39 -27.68 -1.74
CA LYS A 345 12.65 -27.83 -0.30
C LYS A 345 14.13 -27.67 -0.04
N LEU A 346 14.47 -26.95 1.03
CA LEU A 346 15.86 -26.84 1.48
C LEU A 346 16.35 -28.23 1.92
N LYS A 347 17.47 -28.69 1.37
CA LYS A 347 18.13 -29.94 1.79
C LYS A 347 18.61 -29.77 3.22
N GLN A 348 18.28 -30.76 4.06
CA GLN A 348 18.72 -30.82 5.46
C GLN A 348 20.18 -31.25 5.57
#